data_AF-A0A3C0GF36-F1
#
_entry.id   AF-A0A3C0GF36-F1
#
_cell.length_a   1.000
_cell.length_b   1.000
_cell.length_c   1.000
_cell.angle_alpha   90.00
_cell.angle_beta   90.00
_cell.angle_gamma   90.00
#
_symmetry.space_group_name_H-M   'P 1'
#
loop_
_entity.id
_entity.type
_entity.pdbx_description
1 polymer ?
#
loop_
_entity_poly.entity_id
_entity_poly.type
_entity_poly.pdbx_seq_one_letter_code
_entity_poly.pdbx_strand_id
1 'polypeptide(L)' 'EERRDTLQDLALSVGATFITRESGTKLNETQMAHLGSAKSIECNKYTTVVVGGTSDYEKIEERIESLKN' A
#
# COMPACT_ATOMS: atom_id res chain seq x y z
N GLU A 1 8.88 -4.06 -12.75
CA GLU A 1 8.65 -4.50 -11.36
C GLU A 1 8.59 -3.32 -10.41
N GLU A 2 9.55 -2.40 -10.45
CA GLU A 2 9.64 -1.23 -9.56
C GLU A 2 8.31 -0.53 -9.25
N ARG A 3 7.51 -0.17 -10.26
CA ARG A 3 6.22 0.51 -10.04
C ARG A 3 5.22 -0.35 -9.26
N ARG A 4 5.22 -1.67 -9.46
CA ARG A 4 4.36 -2.60 -8.69
C ARG A 4 4.87 -2.70 -7.26
N ASP A 5 6.18 -2.77 -7.07
CA ASP A 5 6.78 -2.85 -5.73
C ASP A 5 6.52 -1.58 -4.93
N THR A 6 6.67 -0.39 -5.54
CA THR A 6 6.30 0.88 -4.91
C THR A 6 4.82 0.95 -4.54
N LEU A 7 3.93 0.43 -5.39
CA LEU A 7 2.49 0.38 -5.09
C LEU A 7 2.18 -0.62 -3.98
N GLN A 8 2.92 -1.73 -3.90
CA GLN A 8 2.80 -2.69 -2.82
C GLN A 8 3.27 -2.07 -1.50
N ASP A 9 4.40 -1.36 -1.49
CA ASP A 9 4.91 -0.65 -0.32
C ASP A 9 3.93 0.41 0.15
N LEU A 10 3.36 1.17 -0.80
CA LEU A 10 2.34 2.16 -0.51
C LEU A 10 1.10 1.49 0.12
N ALA A 11 0.59 0.42 -0.48
CA ALA A 11 -0.56 -0.31 0.06
C ALA A 11 -0.27 -0.82 1.48
N LEU A 12 0.91 -1.37 1.71
CA LEU A 12 1.34 -1.88 3.01
C LEU A 12 1.43 -0.74 4.04
N SER A 13 1.94 0.44 3.66
CA SER A 13 2.06 1.61 4.53
C SER A 13 0.73 2.17 5.05
N VAL A 14 -0.35 2.01 4.28
CA VAL A 14 -1.71 2.46 4.64
C VAL A 14 -2.61 1.32 5.13
N GLY A 15 -2.10 0.08 5.19
CA GLY A 15 -2.89 -1.11 5.53
C GLY A 15 -3.88 -1.54 4.45
N ALA A 16 -3.70 -1.08 3.21
CA ALA A 16 -4.49 -1.51 2.06
C ALA A 16 -4.01 -2.85 1.51
N THR A 17 -4.89 -3.53 0.80
CA THR A 17 -4.53 -4.72 0.01
C THR A 17 -4.09 -4.27 -1.39
N PHE A 18 -2.91 -4.71 -1.83
CA PHE A 18 -2.44 -4.42 -3.19
C PHE A 18 -3.14 -5.33 -4.20
N ILE A 19 -4.10 -4.77 -4.95
CA ILE A 19 -4.91 -5.52 -5.89
C ILE A 19 -4.27 -5.51 -7.26
N THR A 20 -3.93 -6.69 -7.74
CA THR A 20 -3.32 -6.90 -9.06
C THR A 20 -4.07 -7.98 -9.83
N ARG A 21 -3.84 -8.05 -11.15
CA ARG A 21 -4.39 -9.14 -11.97
C ARG A 21 -3.91 -10.54 -11.54
N GLU A 22 -2.76 -10.63 -10.89
CA GLU A 22 -2.19 -11.89 -10.38
C GLU A 22 -2.72 -12.26 -9.00
N SER A 23 -3.21 -11.29 -8.22
CA SER A 23 -3.78 -11.52 -6.88
C SER A 23 -5.10 -12.32 -6.89
N GLY A 24 -5.66 -12.61 -8.07
CA GLY A 24 -6.94 -13.31 -8.24
C GLY A 24 -8.17 -12.49 -7.89
N THR A 25 -8.02 -11.40 -7.12
CA THR A 25 -9.11 -10.51 -6.73
C THR A 25 -9.39 -9.50 -7.84
N LYS A 26 -10.64 -9.44 -8.31
CA LYS A 26 -11.05 -8.46 -9.33
C LYS A 26 -11.45 -7.14 -8.69
N LEU A 27 -11.29 -6.05 -9.44
CA LEU A 27 -11.62 -4.70 -8.97
C LEU A 27 -13.11 -4.55 -8.57
N ASN A 28 -14.01 -5.32 -9.19
CA ASN A 28 -15.44 -5.33 -8.87
C ASN A 28 -15.79 -6.10 -7.59
N GLU A 29 -14.90 -6.95 -7.09
CA GLU A 29 -15.09 -7.77 -5.88
C GLU A 29 -14.44 -7.10 -4.65
N THR A 30 -13.98 -5.86 -4.81
CA THR A 30 -13.27 -5.14 -3.76
C THR A 30 -14.21 -4.69 -2.66
N GLN A 31 -13.78 -4.87 -1.42
CA GLN A 31 -14.52 -4.51 -0.22
C GLN A 31 -13.81 -3.36 0.50
N MET A 32 -14.53 -2.69 1.40
CA MET A 32 -13.94 -1.65 2.26
C MET A 32 -12.75 -2.17 3.07
N ALA A 33 -12.73 -3.47 3.42
CA ALA A 33 -11.62 -4.11 4.11
C ALA A 33 -10.31 -4.14 3.29
N HIS A 34 -10.38 -3.98 1.96
CA HIS A 34 -9.20 -3.90 1.10
C HIS A 34 -8.62 -2.48 0.99
N LEU A 35 -9.39 -1.46 1.39
CA LEU A 35 -8.98 -0.07 1.35
C LEU A 35 -8.17 0.27 2.61
N GLY A 36 -7.06 0.98 2.42
CA GLY A 36 -6.25 1.49 3.52
C GLY A 36 -6.80 2.81 4.07
N SER A 37 -6.22 3.24 5.20
CA SER A 37 -6.54 4.52 5.82
C SER A 37 -5.27 5.30 6.13
N ALA A 38 -5.35 6.61 6.04
CA ALA A 38 -4.26 7.53 6.38
C ALA A 38 -4.83 8.76 7.10
N LYS A 39 -4.02 9.35 7.99
CA LYS A 39 -4.38 10.55 8.74
C LYS A 39 -4.50 11.79 7.86
N SER A 40 -3.62 11.93 6.87
CA SER A 40 -3.64 13.05 5.92
C SER A 40 -3.08 12.62 4.57
N ILE A 41 -3.68 13.12 3.49
CA ILE A 41 -3.23 12.91 2.13
C ILE A 41 -3.17 14.27 1.44
N GLU A 42 -2.00 14.64 0.94
CA GLU A 42 -1.77 15.86 0.17
C GLU A 42 -1.36 15.50 -1.26
N CYS A 43 -2.11 15.99 -2.25
CA CYS A 43 -1.85 15.75 -3.66
C CYS A 43 -1.51 17.06 -4.36
N ASN A 44 -0.29 17.17 -4.84
CA ASN A 44 0.23 18.29 -5.62
C ASN A 44 0.42 17.89 -7.09
N LYS A 45 0.73 18.87 -7.96
CA LYS A 45 0.87 18.63 -9.42
C LYS A 45 1.89 17.54 -9.77
N TYR A 46 2.91 17.34 -8.94
CA TYR A 46 4.02 16.42 -9.20
C TYR A 46 4.21 15.36 -8.12
N THR A 47 3.59 15.51 -6.95
CA THR A 47 3.87 14.68 -5.78
C THR A 47 2.60 14.38 -4.99
N THR A 48 2.57 13.21 -4.36
CA THR A 48 1.53 12.81 -3.42
C THR A 48 2.21 12.43 -2.11
N VAL A 49 1.76 13.02 -1.00
CA VAL A 49 2.28 12.77 0.34
C VAL A 49 1.18 12.13 1.18
N VAL A 50 1.47 10.95 1.74
CA VAL A 50 0.55 10.20 2.58
C VAL A 50 1.15 10.14 3.99
N VAL A 51 0.41 10.61 4.99
CA VAL A 51 0.89 10.74 6.37
C VAL A 51 -0.01 9.97 7.33
N GLY A 52 0.62 9.18 8.21
CA GLY A 52 -0.06 8.46 9.29
C GLY A 52 -0.96 7.34 8.77
N GLY A 53 -0.42 6.45 7.94
CA GLY A 53 -1.12 5.24 7.50
C GLY A 53 -1.39 4.27 8.65
N THR A 54 -2.52 3.56 8.60
CA THR A 54 -2.88 2.52 9.58
C THR A 54 -2.25 1.18 9.19
N SER A 55 -0.93 1.11 9.26
CA SER A 55 -0.17 -0.08 8.92
C SER A 55 0.16 -0.92 10.14
N ASP A 56 0.37 -2.20 9.88
CA ASP A 56 0.91 -3.14 10.85
C ASP A 56 2.44 -2.99 10.87
N TYR A 57 2.98 -2.59 12.03
CA TYR A 57 4.42 -2.34 12.19
C TYR A 57 5.24 -3.61 11.89
N GLU A 58 4.74 -4.79 12.25
CA GLU A 58 5.45 -6.06 11.99
C GLU A 58 5.59 -6.31 10.50
N LYS A 59 4.53 -6.08 9.72
CA LYS A 59 4.56 -6.27 8.25
C LYS A 59 5.47 -5.26 7.56
N ILE A 60 5.56 -4.04 8.09
CA ILE A 60 6.51 -3.04 7.58
C ILE A 60 7.94 -3.52 7.81
N GLU A 61 8.24 -4.02 9.00
CA GLU A 61 9.57 -4.48 9.36
C GLU A 61 9.98 -5.70 8.51
N GLU A 62 9.09 -6.68 8.32
CA GLU A 62 9.30 -7.79 7.37
C GLU A 62 9.58 -7.30 5.94
N ARG A 63 8.86 -6.28 5.48
CA ARG A 63 9.08 -5.70 4.14
C ARG A 63 10.42 -5.00 4.03
N ILE A 64 10.85 -4.29 5.06
CA ILE A 64 12.18 -3.64 5.10
C ILE A 64 13.28 -4.70 5.07
N GLU A 65 13.14 -5.78 5.85
CA GLU A 65 14.10 -6.89 5.89
C GLU A 65 14.20 -7.58 4.51
N SER A 66 13.07 -7.79 3.85
CA SER A 66 12.99 -8.34 2.49
C SER A 66 13.69 -7.48 1.44
N LEU A 67 13.79 -6.16 1.63
CA LEU A 67 14.44 -5.24 0.69
C LEU A 67 15.95 -5.10 0.95
N LYS A 68 16.43 -5.52 2.13
CA LYS A 68 17.85 -5.47 2.50
C LYS A 68 18.67 -6.66 1.95
N ASN A 69 18.03 -7.81 1.74
CA ASN A 69 18.64 -9.03 1.21
C ASN A 69 18.53 -9.08 -0.31
#